data_AF-A0A7Z9F010-F1
#
_entry.id   AF-A0A7Z9F010-F1
#
_cell.length_a   1.000
_cell.length_b   1.000
_cell.length_c   1.000
_cell.angle_alpha   90.00
_cell.angle_beta   90.00
_cell.angle_gamma   90.00
#
_symmetry.space_group_name_H-M   'P 1'
#
loop_
_entity.id
_entity.type
_entity.pdbx_description
1 polymer ?
#
loop_
_entity_poly.entity_id
_entity_poly.type
_entity_poly.pdbx_seq_one_letter_code
_entity_poly.pdbx_strand_id
1 'polypeptide(L)' 'MPAGMPLPQPDPDSPDVGFWEACNRHELVVQRCSDCGVLRHTPELICHD' A
#
# COMPACT_ATOMS: atom_id res chain seq x y z
N MET A 1 4.15 1.62 25.48
CA MET A 1 2.73 1.75 25.10
C MET A 1 1.88 1.07 26.15
N PRO A 2 0.68 1.56 26.50
CA PRO A 2 -0.18 0.88 27.46
C PRO A 2 -0.54 -0.52 26.95
N ALA A 3 -0.63 -1.50 27.85
CA ALA A 3 -1.04 -2.86 27.51
C ALA A 3 -2.49 -2.87 27.01
N GLY A 4 -2.78 -3.60 25.94
CA GLY A 4 -4.12 -3.73 25.36
C GLY A 4 -4.47 -2.68 24.29
N MET A 5 -3.53 -1.82 23.87
CA MET A 5 -3.75 -0.91 22.76
C MET A 5 -3.78 -1.72 21.44
N PRO A 6 -4.84 -1.62 20.61
CA PRO A 6 -4.90 -2.34 19.35
C PRO A 6 -3.78 -1.88 18.44
N LEU A 7 -3.28 -2.81 17.62
CA LEU A 7 -2.31 -2.47 16.57
C LEU A 7 -2.98 -1.50 15.57
N PRO A 8 -2.24 -0.48 15.09
CA PRO A 8 -2.74 0.37 14.02
C PRO A 8 -3.16 -0.50 12.84
N GLN A 9 -4.39 -0.30 12.37
CA GLN A 9 -4.90 -0.96 11.19
C GLN A 9 -4.64 -0.08 9.98
N PRO A 10 -4.29 -0.66 8.82
CA PRO A 10 -4.27 0.08 7.56
C PRO A 10 -5.68 0.61 7.25
N ASP A 11 -5.73 1.81 6.67
CA ASP A 11 -6.99 2.40 6.21
C ASP A 11 -7.43 1.67 4.93
N PRO A 12 -8.64 1.06 4.89
CA PRO A 12 -9.12 0.29 3.74
C PRO A 12 -9.41 1.14 2.50
N ASP A 13 -9.48 2.47 2.62
CA ASP A 13 -9.63 3.40 1.51
C ASP A 13 -8.28 4.02 1.08
N SER A 14 -7.17 3.60 1.71
CA SER A 14 -5.83 4.08 1.38
C SER A 14 -5.32 3.48 0.07
N PRO A 15 -4.56 4.24 -0.75
CA PRO A 15 -3.96 3.72 -1.99
C PRO A 15 -2.96 2.57 -1.76
N ASP A 16 -2.46 2.38 -0.54
CA ASP A 16 -1.53 1.32 -0.15
C ASP A 16 -2.19 0.00 0.31
N VAL A 17 -3.53 -0.13 0.26
CA VAL A 17 -4.22 -1.37 0.64
C VAL A 17 -3.68 -2.59 -0.12
N GLY A 18 -3.48 -2.48 -1.44
CA GLY A 18 -2.94 -3.57 -2.24
C GLY A 18 -1.52 -3.97 -1.84
N PHE A 19 -0.73 -3.03 -1.31
CA PHE A 19 0.61 -3.32 -0.78
C PHE A 19 0.52 -4.11 0.54
N TRP A 20 -0.37 -3.72 1.47
CA TRP A 20 -0.54 -4.44 2.74
C TRP A 20 -1.14 -5.83 2.55
N GLU A 21 -2.09 -5.99 1.63
CA GLU A 21 -2.63 -7.30 1.28
C GLU A 21 -1.55 -8.24 0.72
N ALA A 22 -0.66 -7.72 -0.14
CA ALA A 22 0.47 -8.47 -0.66
C ALA A 22 1.50 -8.83 0.43
N CYS A 23 1.76 -7.91 1.37
CA CYS A 23 2.59 -8.18 2.54
C CYS A 23 2.06 -9.37 3.36
N ASN A 24 0.74 -9.44 3.57
CA ASN A 24 0.11 -10.56 4.28
C ASN A 24 0.24 -11.90 3.51
N ARG A 25 0.35 -11.84 2.17
CA ARG A 25 0.61 -13.00 1.31
C ARG A 25 2.11 -13.30 1.10
N HIS A 26 3.01 -12.51 1.69
CA HIS A 26 4.47 -12.58 1.45
C HIS A 26 4.86 -12.39 -0.02
N GLU A 27 4.14 -11.52 -0.73
CA GLU A 27 4.39 -11.19 -2.13
C GLU A 27 5.03 -9.82 -2.28
N LEU A 28 6.01 -9.70 -3.17
CA LEU A 28 6.55 -8.42 -3.58
C LEU A 28 5.73 -7.89 -4.77
N VAL A 29 5.08 -6.75 -4.57
CA VAL A 29 4.27 -6.07 -5.59
C VAL A 29 4.73 -4.64 -5.79
N VAL A 30 4.41 -4.07 -6.96
CA VAL A 30 4.64 -2.65 -7.29
C VAL A 30 3.36 -2.05 -7.86
N GLN A 31 3.14 -0.76 -7.62
CA GLN A 31 2.01 -0.04 -8.21
C GLN A 31 2.30 0.22 -9.71
N ARG A 32 1.30 0.02 -10.56
CA ARG A 32 1.34 0.42 -11.97
C ARG A 32 0.31 1.52 -12.21
N CYS A 33 0.75 2.67 -12.73
CA CYS A 33 -0.17 3.74 -13.12
C CYS A 33 -1.10 3.25 -14.26
N SER A 34 -2.40 3.52 -14.15
CA SER A 34 -3.38 3.18 -15.17
C SER A 34 -3.32 4.07 -16.41
N ASP A 35 -2.73 5.26 -16.30
CA ASP A 35 -2.63 6.23 -17.40
C ASP A 35 -1.30 6.10 -18.17
N CYS A 36 -0.16 6.35 -17.51
CA CYS A 36 1.16 6.29 -18.17
C CYS A 36 1.84 4.91 -18.10
N GLY A 37 1.37 4.01 -17.24
CA GLY A 37 1.95 2.67 -17.08
C GLY A 37 3.23 2.59 -16.25
N VAL A 38 3.70 3.72 -15.67
CA VAL A 38 4.92 3.72 -14.83
C VAL A 38 4.78 2.78 -13.63
N LEU A 39 5.88 2.09 -13.30
CA LEU A 39 5.95 1.21 -12.14
C LEU A 39 6.58 1.95 -10.95
N ARG A 40 5.94 1.89 -9.79
CA ARG A 40 6.39 2.53 -8.55
C ARG A 40 6.47 1.52 -7.41
N HIS A 41 7.61 1.49 -6.75
CA HIS A 41 7.82 0.65 -5.58
C HIS A 41 7.06 1.18 -4.36
N THR A 42 7.09 2.50 -4.13
CA THR A 42 6.29 3.13 -3.09
C THR A 42 4.85 3.30 -3.58
N PRO A 43 3.84 2.80 -2.85
CA PRO A 43 2.45 3.07 -3.18
C PRO A 43 2.17 4.55 -2.93
N GLU A 44 1.76 5.28 -3.97
CA GLU A 44 1.42 6.69 -3.87
C GLU A 44 0.02 6.97 -4.41
N LEU A 45 -0.58 8.05 -3.92
CA LEU A 45 -1.90 8.49 -4.37
C LEU A 45 -1.85 9.15 -5.76
N ILE A 46 -0.76 9.85 -6.06
CA ILE A 46 -0.62 10.70 -7.25
C ILE A 46 0.55 10.19 -8.09
N CYS A 47 0.35 10.14 -9.41
CA CYS A 47 1.44 9.90 -10.35
C CYS A 47 2.22 11.20 -10.60
N HIS A 48 3.56 11.11 -10.59
CA HIS A 48 4.49 12.24 -10.78
C HIS A 48 5.21 12.21 -12.13
N ASP A 49 4.75 11.37 -13.05
CA ASP A 49 5.27 11.29 -14.41
C ASP A 49 4.33 12.02 -15.37
#